data_AF-A0A370X1X3-F1
#
_entry.id   AF-A0A370X1X3-F1
#
_cell.length_a   1.000
_cell.length_b   1.000
_cell.length_c   1.000
_cell.angle_alpha   90.00
_cell.angle_beta   90.00
_cell.angle_gamma   90.00
#
_symmetry.space_group_name_H-M   'P 1'
#
loop_
_entity.id
_entity.type
_entity.pdbx_description
1 polymer ?
#
loop_
_entity_poly.entity_id
_entity_poly.type
_entity_poly.pdbx_seq_one_letter_code
_entity_poly.pdbx_strand_id
1 'polypeptide(L)'
;MFGHTPTPRMAIADHLGIHAPSFPSHLSSLDDILKRINRSNSWAYEKGLVPMFDVHGLKIENAKSPPWPWKILPDPIIKAGKKAWLTSDIDHWLARMTARANGIGNAGTNSLPNKEHRNV
;
A
#
# COMPACT_ATOMS: atom_id res chain seq x y z
N MET A 1 -44.61 -23.50 -40.67
CA MET A 1 -43.36 -23.27 -39.93
C MET A 1 -43.48 -21.92 -39.25
N PHE A 2 -43.87 -21.90 -37.97
CA PHE A 2 -44.00 -20.66 -37.18
C PHE A 2 -42.89 -20.65 -36.14
N GLY A 3 -41.84 -19.87 -36.40
CA GLY A 3 -40.80 -19.56 -35.42
C GLY A 3 -41.12 -18.21 -34.79
N HIS A 4 -41.88 -18.24 -33.70
CA HIS A 4 -42.21 -17.10 -32.87
C HIS A 4 -40.93 -16.46 -32.33
N THR A 5 -40.83 -15.14 -32.36
CA THR A 5 -39.90 -14.37 -31.53
C THR A 5 -40.57 -14.05 -30.19
N PRO A 6 -40.16 -14.66 -29.07
CA PRO A 6 -40.33 -14.11 -27.73
C PRO A 6 -38.95 -13.63 -27.23
N THR A 7 -38.70 -12.53 -26.52
CA THR A 7 -39.47 -11.46 -25.87
C THR A 7 -38.37 -10.47 -25.40
N PRO A 8 -38.57 -9.14 -25.37
CA PRO A 8 -37.67 -8.27 -24.63
C PRO A 8 -37.85 -8.55 -23.12
N ARG A 9 -36.91 -9.28 -22.53
CA ARG A 9 -36.89 -9.48 -21.07
C ARG A 9 -36.36 -8.21 -20.43
N MET A 10 -37.25 -7.25 -20.19
CA MET A 10 -37.09 -6.30 -19.12
C MET A 10 -37.09 -7.08 -17.80
N ALA A 11 -35.90 -7.25 -17.21
CA ALA A 11 -35.77 -7.53 -15.79
C ALA A 11 -35.16 -6.26 -15.15
N ILE A 12 -36.09 -5.46 -14.64
CA ILE A 12 -35.93 -4.45 -13.60
C ILE A 12 -35.40 -5.04 -12.29
N ALA A 13 -34.86 -4.16 -11.44
CA ALA A 13 -34.46 -4.35 -10.04
C ALA A 13 -33.13 -5.11 -9.86
N ASP A 14 -32.17 -4.67 -9.07
CA ASP A 14 -32.19 -3.84 -7.87
C ASP A 14 -30.73 -3.39 -7.67
N HIS A 15 -30.39 -2.12 -7.82
CA HIS A 15 -30.42 -1.15 -6.74
C HIS A 15 -29.76 -1.55 -5.41
N LEU A 16 -28.71 -2.38 -5.46
CA LEU A 16 -27.65 -2.29 -4.47
C LEU A 16 -26.32 -2.25 -5.22
N GLY A 17 -26.01 -1.07 -5.75
CA GLY A 17 -24.62 -0.62 -5.76
C GLY A 17 -24.17 -0.58 -4.31
N ILE A 18 -23.87 -1.76 -3.75
CA ILE A 18 -23.00 -1.89 -2.60
C ILE A 18 -21.68 -1.36 -3.14
N HIS A 19 -21.56 -0.03 -3.16
CA HIS A 19 -20.29 0.66 -3.20
C HIS A 19 -19.57 0.07 -2.00
N ALA A 20 -18.80 -1.00 -2.26
CA ALA A 20 -17.75 -1.43 -1.36
C ALA A 20 -17.09 -0.14 -0.93
N PRO A 21 -17.04 0.18 0.37
CA PRO A 21 -16.74 1.51 0.88
C PRO A 21 -15.49 1.97 0.16
N SER A 22 -15.70 2.80 -0.86
CA SER A 22 -14.67 3.09 -1.82
C SER A 22 -13.80 4.03 -1.04
N PHE A 23 -12.64 3.53 -0.63
CA PHE A 23 -11.65 4.38 -0.02
C PHE A 23 -11.49 5.57 -0.97
N PRO A 24 -11.51 6.81 -0.46
CA PRO A 24 -11.37 7.98 -1.31
C PRO A 24 -10.15 7.76 -2.21
N SER A 25 -10.21 8.19 -3.46
CA SER A 25 -9.29 7.80 -4.57
C SER A 25 -7.79 7.98 -4.30
N HIS A 26 -7.42 8.64 -3.21
CA HIS A 26 -6.06 8.80 -2.71
C HIS A 26 -5.63 7.73 -1.68
N LEU A 27 -6.48 6.74 -1.39
CA LEU A 27 -6.24 5.68 -0.42
C LEU A 27 -6.27 4.30 -1.08
N SER A 28 -5.21 3.53 -0.84
CA SER A 28 -5.05 2.16 -1.30
C SER A 28 -5.26 1.19 -0.12
N SER A 29 -5.98 0.09 -0.40
CA SER A 29 -6.10 -1.03 0.54
C SER A 29 -4.86 -1.92 0.48
N LEU A 30 -4.59 -2.71 1.54
CA LEU A 30 -3.46 -3.64 1.56
C LEU A 30 -3.49 -4.60 0.35
N ASP A 31 -4.65 -5.13 0.02
CA ASP A 31 -4.84 -6.05 -1.12
C ASP A 31 -4.41 -5.41 -2.46
N ASP A 32 -4.75 -4.14 -2.67
CA ASP A 32 -4.42 -3.40 -3.89
C ASP A 32 -2.91 -3.17 -4.01
N ILE A 33 -2.27 -2.77 -2.91
CA ILE A 33 -0.82 -2.59 -2.82
C ILE A 33 -0.09 -3.90 -3.13
N LEU A 34 -0.56 -5.01 -2.55
CA LEU A 34 0.09 -6.31 -2.73
C LEU A 34 -0.14 -6.88 -4.13
N LYS A 35 -1.29 -6.60 -4.76
CA LYS A 35 -1.52 -6.90 -6.18
C LYS A 35 -0.50 -6.21 -7.09
N ARG A 36 -0.15 -4.94 -6.82
CA ARG A 36 0.86 -4.19 -7.60
C ARG A 36 2.25 -4.86 -7.58
N ILE A 37 2.58 -5.59 -6.51
CA ILE A 37 3.86 -6.31 -6.38
C ILE A 37 3.71 -7.83 -6.56
N ASN A 38 2.53 -8.29 -6.98
CA ASN A 38 2.17 -9.69 -7.18
C ASN A 38 2.43 -10.57 -5.94
N ARG A 39 1.95 -10.11 -4.77
CA ARG A 39 2.07 -10.82 -3.48
C ARG A 39 0.72 -10.95 -2.78
N SER A 40 0.66 -11.88 -1.82
CA SER A 40 -0.54 -12.17 -1.02
C SER A 40 -0.45 -11.54 0.37
N ASN A 41 -1.61 -11.26 0.99
CA ASN A 41 -1.70 -10.74 2.35
C ASN A 41 -0.88 -11.56 3.36
N SER A 42 -1.01 -12.89 3.34
CA SER A 42 -0.29 -13.79 4.24
C SER A 42 1.23 -13.65 4.13
N TRP A 43 1.76 -13.48 2.91
CA TRP A 43 3.19 -13.26 2.69
C TRP A 43 3.65 -11.93 3.32
N ALA A 44 2.86 -10.86 3.16
CA ALA A 44 3.21 -9.55 3.71
C ALA A 44 3.26 -9.56 5.25
N TYR A 45 2.35 -10.27 5.91
CA TYR A 45 2.38 -10.45 7.37
C TYR A 45 3.51 -11.38 7.83
N GLU A 46 3.71 -12.52 7.15
CA GLU A 46 4.78 -13.48 7.47
C GLU A 46 6.16 -12.83 7.44
N LYS A 47 6.38 -11.98 6.42
CA LYS A 47 7.65 -11.28 6.17
C LYS A 47 7.80 -9.97 6.93
N GLY A 48 6.85 -9.58 7.79
CA GLY A 48 6.95 -8.32 8.55
C GLY A 48 6.85 -7.06 7.69
N LEU A 49 6.25 -7.14 6.51
CA LEU A 49 6.10 -6.00 5.60
C LEU A 49 5.04 -5.02 6.10
N VAL A 50 4.00 -5.53 6.75
CA VAL A 50 2.88 -4.72 7.25
C VAL A 50 3.21 -4.23 8.67
N PRO A 51 3.17 -2.92 8.95
CA PRO A 51 3.31 -2.42 10.30
C PRO A 51 2.18 -2.92 11.20
N MET A 52 2.56 -3.42 12.37
CA MET A 52 1.65 -3.92 13.38
C MET A 52 1.38 -2.82 14.41
N PHE A 53 0.14 -2.74 14.86
CA PHE A 53 -0.31 -1.78 15.87
C PHE A 53 -1.06 -2.54 16.94
N ASP A 54 -0.84 -2.17 18.19
CA ASP A 54 -1.55 -2.69 19.34
C ASP A 54 -2.99 -2.12 19.44
N VAL A 55 -3.80 -2.63 20.36
CA VAL A 55 -5.16 -2.13 20.64
C VAL A 55 -5.17 -0.64 21.01
N HIS A 56 -4.07 -0.13 21.57
CA HIS A 56 -3.88 1.28 21.87
C HIS A 56 -3.42 2.14 20.68
N GLY A 57 -3.26 1.54 19.49
CA GLY A 57 -2.75 2.23 18.30
C GLY A 57 -1.24 2.47 18.33
N LEU A 58 -0.53 1.91 19.31
CA LEU A 58 0.93 1.99 19.39
C LEU A 58 1.57 0.99 18.43
N LYS A 59 2.60 1.43 17.70
CA LYS A 59 3.33 0.59 16.76
C LYS A 59 4.05 -0.52 17.52
N ILE A 60 3.74 -1.76 17.17
CA ILE A 60 4.45 -2.93 17.66
C ILE A 60 5.70 -3.09 16.79
N GLU A 61 6.87 -2.91 17.37
CA GLU A 61 8.13 -3.17 16.69
C GLU A 61 8.22 -4.67 16.39
N ASN A 62 8.02 -5.04 15.13
CA ASN A 62 8.16 -6.41 14.70
C ASN A 62 9.65 -6.70 14.47
N ALA A 63 10.20 -7.69 15.16
CA ALA A 63 11.60 -8.11 14.99
C ALA A 63 11.89 -8.65 13.58
N LYS A 64 10.85 -8.97 12.80
CA LYS A 64 10.99 -9.43 11.41
C LYS A 64 11.32 -8.26 10.49
N SER A 65 12.58 -8.22 10.07
CA SER A 65 12.99 -7.36 8.97
C SER A 65 12.42 -7.87 7.64
N PRO A 66 11.84 -6.99 6.80
CA PRO A 66 11.37 -7.38 5.47
C PRO A 66 12.51 -7.92 4.61
N PRO A 67 12.24 -8.92 3.75
CA PRO A 67 13.24 -9.47 2.85
C PRO A 67 13.67 -8.42 1.83
N TRP A 68 14.93 -8.45 1.39
CA TRP A 68 15.38 -7.57 0.32
C TRP A 68 14.55 -7.78 -0.98
N PRO A 69 14.28 -6.72 -1.77
CA PRO A 69 14.62 -5.32 -1.54
C PRO A 69 13.69 -4.59 -0.57
N TRP A 70 12.68 -5.29 -0.04
CA TRP A 70 11.50 -4.74 0.63
C TRP A 70 11.83 -3.96 1.91
N LYS A 71 11.00 -2.96 2.20
CA LYS A 71 10.97 -2.21 3.45
C LYS A 71 9.56 -2.24 4.01
N ILE A 72 9.42 -2.03 5.32
CA ILE A 72 8.11 -1.99 5.99
C ILE A 72 7.26 -0.94 5.28
N LEU A 73 5.98 -1.24 5.06
CA LEU A 73 5.03 -0.29 4.50
C LEU A 73 4.96 0.97 5.37
N PRO A 74 4.64 2.14 4.76
CA PRO A 74 4.39 3.35 5.53
C PRO A 74 3.24 3.13 6.51
N ASP A 75 3.16 3.98 7.54
CA ASP A 75 2.14 3.84 8.56
C ASP A 75 0.74 4.05 7.93
N PRO A 76 -0.19 3.07 8.06
CA PRO A 76 -1.54 3.20 7.55
C PRO A 76 -2.32 4.25 8.33
N ILE A 77 -3.27 4.85 7.64
CA ILE A 77 -4.38 5.57 8.24
C ILE A 77 -5.38 4.53 8.75
N ILE A 78 -5.63 4.54 10.06
CA ILE A 78 -6.61 3.66 10.71
C ILE A 78 -7.91 4.46 10.88
N LYS A 79 -8.97 4.07 10.15
CA LYS A 79 -10.33 4.63 10.31
C LYS A 79 -11.33 3.51 10.54
N ALA A 80 -12.10 3.60 11.62
CA ALA A 80 -13.14 2.62 11.98
C ALA A 80 -12.66 1.15 11.92
N GLY A 81 -11.44 0.89 12.43
CA GLY A 81 -10.84 -0.46 12.44
C GLY A 81 -10.29 -0.93 11.08
N LYS A 82 -10.41 -0.14 10.01
CA LYS A 82 -9.86 -0.45 8.69
C LYS A 82 -8.55 0.29 8.47
N LYS A 83 -7.53 -0.43 7.99
CA LYS A 83 -6.23 0.11 7.59
C LYS A 83 -6.26 0.49 6.11
N ALA A 84 -5.92 1.72 5.81
CA ALA A 84 -5.74 2.21 4.45
C ALA A 84 -4.43 2.99 4.36
N TRP A 85 -3.80 3.01 3.19
CA TRP A 85 -2.56 3.74 2.97
C TRP A 85 -2.78 4.84 1.96
N LEU A 86 -2.07 5.96 2.12
CA LEU A 86 -2.03 6.98 1.09
C LEU A 86 -1.38 6.43 -0.16
N THR A 87 -2.07 6.51 -1.30
CA THR A 87 -1.58 6.04 -2.59
C THR A 87 -0.24 6.70 -2.93
N SER A 88 -0.09 8.00 -2.65
CA SER A 88 1.17 8.74 -2.84
C SER A 88 2.33 8.16 -2.02
N ASP A 89 2.09 7.75 -0.77
CA ASP A 89 3.12 7.13 0.06
C ASP A 89 3.52 5.74 -0.46
N ILE A 90 2.55 4.99 -0.99
CA ILE A 90 2.81 3.70 -1.62
C ILE A 90 3.61 3.85 -2.91
N ASP A 91 3.29 4.84 -3.75
CA ASP A 91 4.07 5.11 -4.96
C ASP A 91 5.51 5.54 -4.65
N HIS A 92 5.71 6.41 -3.64
CA HIS A 92 7.05 6.76 -3.17
C HIS A 92 7.79 5.55 -2.59
N TRP A 93 7.09 4.69 -1.84
CA TRP A 93 7.65 3.45 -1.31
C TRP A 93 8.08 2.51 -2.45
N LEU A 94 7.25 2.29 -3.47
CA LEU A 94 7.58 1.49 -4.66
C LEU A 94 8.75 2.08 -5.45
N ALA A 95 8.82 3.41 -5.60
CA ALA A 95 9.94 4.06 -6.27
C ALA A 95 11.27 3.80 -5.53
N ARG A 96 11.28 3.91 -4.20
CA ARG A 96 12.44 3.59 -3.36
C ARG A 96 12.85 2.13 -3.47
N MET A 97 11.87 1.26 -3.57
CA MET A 97 12.06 -0.18 -3.75
C MET A 97 12.75 -0.53 -5.06
N THR A 98 12.30 0.06 -6.16
CA THR A 98 12.91 -0.08 -7.49
C THR A 98 14.33 0.48 -7.50
N ALA A 99 14.56 1.67 -6.91
CA ALA A 99 15.89 2.25 -6.80
C ALA A 99 16.86 1.36 -6.01
N ARG A 100 16.39 0.78 -4.90
CA ARG A 100 17.18 -0.15 -4.08
C ARG A 100 17.47 -1.46 -4.79
N ALA A 101 16.49 -1.99 -5.54
CA ALA A 101 16.65 -3.21 -6.33
C ALA A 101 17.67 -3.02 -7.47
N ASN A 102 17.65 -1.86 -8.11
CA ASN A 102 18.54 -1.52 -9.23
C ASN A 102 19.95 -1.11 -8.79
N GLY A 103 20.28 -1.17 -7.50
CA GLY A 103 21.59 -0.75 -6.98
C GLY A 103 21.86 0.75 -7.12
N ILE A 104 20.87 1.53 -7.56
CA ILE A 104 20.86 2.99 -7.50
C ILE A 104 20.49 3.37 -6.05
N GLY A 105 21.30 2.90 -5.11
CA GLY A 105 21.40 3.55 -3.83
C GLY A 105 21.83 4.98 -4.13
N ASN A 106 21.14 5.96 -3.55
CA ASN A 106 21.77 7.25 -3.30
C ASN A 106 23.16 6.97 -2.70
N ALA A 107 24.20 7.08 -3.52
CA ALA A 107 25.49 7.54 -3.04
C ALA A 107 25.17 8.76 -2.19
N GLY A 108 25.53 8.70 -0.91
CA GLY A 108 25.04 9.60 0.11
C GLY A 108 25.05 11.06 -0.34
N THR A 109 23.87 11.64 -0.51
CA THR A 109 23.67 13.08 -0.42
C THR A 109 23.67 13.50 1.05
N ASN A 110 24.70 13.09 1.81
CA ASN A 110 25.15 13.85 2.97
C ASN A 110 26.18 14.87 2.46
N SER A 111 25.76 15.74 1.54
CA SER A 111 26.39 17.05 1.40
C SER A 111 25.84 17.92 2.52
N LEU A 112 26.42 17.79 3.71
CA LEU A 112 26.45 18.89 4.65
C LEU A 112 27.71 19.71 4.32
N PRO A 113 27.61 20.88 3.66
CA PRO A 113 28.68 21.84 3.75
C PRO A 113 28.64 22.41 5.17
N ASN A 114 29.36 21.79 6.12
CA ASN A 114 29.59 22.47 7.38
C ASN A 114 30.63 23.56 7.15
N LYS A 115 30.10 24.74 6.79
CA LYS A 115 30.80 26.01 6.88
C LYS A 115 31.27 26.23 8.32
N GLU A 116 32.56 26.50 8.40
CA GLU A 116 33.17 27.52 9.26
C GLU A 116 33.59 27.16 10.71
N HIS A 117 34.85 27.55 10.97
CA HIS A 117 35.44 28.01 12.23
C HIS A 117 35.85 26.98 13.30
N ARG A 118 37.18 26.75 13.43
CA ARG A 118 38.00 27.38 14.50
C ARG A 118 39.49 27.03 14.40
N ASN A 119 40.26 28.09 14.12
CA ASN A 119 41.56 28.48 14.66
C ASN A 119 42.13 27.63 15.81
N VAL A 120 43.32 27.04 15.61
CA VAL A 120 44.47 27.01 16.55
C VAL A 120 45.76 26.84 15.76
#